data_AF-A0ABD5VBH8-F1
#
_entry.id   AF-A0ABD5VBH8-F1
#
_cell.length_a   1.000
_cell.length_b   1.000
_cell.length_c   1.000
_cell.angle_alpha   90.00
_cell.angle_beta   90.00
_cell.angle_gamma   90.00
#
_symmetry.space_group_name_H-M   'P 1'
#
loop_
_entity.id
_entity.type
_entity.pdbx_description
1 polymer ?
#
loop_
_entity_poly.entity_id
_entity_poly.type
_entity_poly.pdbx_seq_one_letter_code
_entity_poly.pdbx_strand_id
1 'polypeptide(L)' 'MAQTCAQCGTAIDGADVRYTEHRADGTDTYCSVNCIADVDHVDEHTARTRLFDDPLEA' A
#
# COMPACT_ATOMS: atom_id res chain seq x y z
N MET A 1 -7.90 11.34 12.53
CA MET A 1 -7.57 9.92 12.79
C MET A 1 -6.24 9.67 12.10
N ALA A 2 -5.18 9.34 12.84
CA ALA A 2 -3.91 8.96 12.24
C ALA A 2 -4.08 7.56 11.61
N GLN A 3 -3.65 7.39 10.36
CA GLN A 3 -3.56 6.07 9.76
C GLN A 3 -2.23 5.45 10.23
N THR A 4 -2.15 4.13 10.32
CA THR A 4 -0.91 3.43 10.67
C THR A 4 -0.59 2.43 9.58
N CYS A 5 0.69 2.31 9.24
CA CYS A 5 1.16 1.30 8.29
C CYS A 5 0.84 -0.10 8.83
N ALA A 6 0.12 -0.90 8.06
CA ALA A 6 -0.27 -2.25 8.45
C ALA A 6 0.94 -3.16 8.70
N GLN A 7 2.08 -2.90 8.02
CA GLN A 7 3.28 -3.72 8.15
C GLN A 7 4.20 -3.30 9.29
N CYS A 8 4.62 -2.03 9.33
CA CYS A 8 5.63 -1.56 10.29
C CYS A 8 5.06 -0.78 11.47
N GLY A 9 3.74 -0.55 11.53
CA GLY A 9 3.08 0.19 12.60
C GLY A 9 3.41 1.69 12.65
N THR A 10 4.16 2.20 11.66
CA THR A 10 4.54 3.62 11.58
C THR A 10 3.29 4.47 11.38
N ALA A 11 3.21 5.60 12.09
CA ALA A 11 2.15 6.57 11.89
C ALA A 11 2.26 7.18 10.49
N ILE A 12 1.15 7.18 9.77
CA ILE A 12 1.01 7.79 8.45
C ILE A 12 0.21 9.08 8.66
N ASP A 13 0.92 10.19 8.53
CA ASP A 13 0.32 11.51 8.53
C ASP A 13 -0.12 11.91 7.11
N GLY A 14 -1.00 12.90 6.98
CA GLY A 14 -1.58 13.28 5.69
C GLY A 14 -0.58 13.76 4.62
N ALA A 15 0.69 13.94 4.98
CA ALA A 15 1.79 14.26 4.08
C ALA A 15 2.65 13.05 3.69
N ASP A 16 2.50 11.91 4.38
CA ASP A 16 3.19 10.66 4.04
C ASP A 16 2.54 10.01 2.81
N VAL A 17 3.39 9.53 1.90
CA VAL A 17 2.92 8.80 0.73
C VAL A 17 2.27 7.50 1.22
N ARG A 18 0.95 7.43 1.08
CA ARG A 18 0.14 6.28 1.51
C ARG A 18 -0.25 5.42 0.31
N TYR A 19 0.04 4.14 0.41
CA TYR A 19 -0.37 3.12 -0.54
C TYR A 19 -1.52 2.35 0.08
N THR A 20 -2.64 2.28 -0.62
CA THR A 20 -3.86 1.66 -0.12
C THR A 20 -4.15 0.42 -0.93
N GLU A 21 -4.29 -0.72 -0.26
CA GLU A 21 -4.65 -1.98 -0.89
C GLU A 21 -6.08 -2.34 -0.49
N HIS A 22 -6.92 -2.59 -1.49
CA HIS A 22 -8.27 -3.10 -1.28
C HIS A 22 -8.23 -4.62 -1.39
N ARG A 23 -8.38 -5.31 -0.25
CA ARG A 23 -8.53 -6.77 -0.19
C ARG A 23 -10.00 -7.14 0.00
N ALA A 24 -10.33 -8.42 -0.24
CA ALA A 24 -11.69 -8.93 -0.02
C ALA A 24 -12.17 -8.75 1.43
N ASP A 25 -11.23 -8.76 2.38
CA ASP A 25 -11.48 -8.71 3.83
C ASP A 25 -11.43 -7.30 4.41
N GLY A 26 -11.03 -6.29 3.63
CA GLY A 26 -10.86 -4.92 4.13
C GLY A 26 -9.94 -4.05 3.28
N THR A 27 -9.58 -2.88 3.81
CA THR A 27 -8.66 -1.95 3.17
C THR A 27 -7.47 -1.73 4.09
N ASP A 28 -6.28 -2.06 3.60
CA ASP A 28 -5.02 -1.89 4.33
C ASP A 28 -4.27 -0.65 3.81
N THR A 29 -3.57 0.04 4.70
CA THR A 29 -2.79 1.25 4.37
C THR A 29 -1.32 1.02 4.71
N TYR A 30 -0.44 1.42 3.81
CA TYR A 30 1.01 1.26 3.95
C TYR A 30 1.74 2.57 3.72
N CYS A 31 2.86 2.77 4.41
CA CYS A 31 3.70 3.96 4.29
C CYS A 31 4.70 3.90 3.11
N SER A 32 4.84 2.75 2.45
CA SER A 32 5.75 2.59 1.30
C SER A 32 5.37 1.40 0.41
N VAL A 33 5.81 1.41 -0.86
CA VAL A 33 5.68 0.24 -1.75
C VAL A 33 6.44 -0.96 -1.18
N ASN A 34 7.59 -0.74 -0.55
CA ASN A 34 8.35 -1.83 0.05
C ASN A 34 7.57 -2.53 1.18
N CYS A 35 6.81 -1.78 1.98
CA CYS A 35 5.97 -2.36 3.02
C CYS A 35 4.85 -3.25 2.47
N ILE A 36 4.26 -2.91 1.32
CA ILE A 36 3.24 -3.78 0.70
C ILE A 36 3.88 -4.99 0.00
N ALA A 37 5.04 -4.80 -0.64
CA ALA A 37 5.75 -5.85 -1.35
C ALA A 37 6.18 -6.97 -0.40
N ASP A 38 6.66 -6.59 0.78
CA ASP A 38 7.05 -7.50 1.85
C ASP A 38 5.86 -8.33 2.39
N VAL A 39 4.69 -7.69 2.57
CA VAL A 39 3.46 -8.34 3.04
C VAL A 39 2.96 -9.37 2.03
N ASP A 40 2.92 -9.00 0.75
CA ASP A 40 2.43 -9.88 -0.31
C ASP A 40 3.48 -10.91 -0.76
N HIS A 41 4.70 -10.86 -0.20
CA HIS A 41 5.85 -11.66 -0.65
C HIS A 41 6.09 -11.56 -2.17
N VAL A 42 5.86 -10.38 -2.73
CA VAL A 42 6.06 -10.07 -4.15
C VAL A 42 7.17 -9.04 -4.31
N ASP A 43 7.79 -9.00 -5.48
CA ASP A 43 8.71 -7.91 -5.82
C ASP A 43 8.00 -6.55 -5.81
N GLU A 44 8.76 -5.50 -5.45
CA GLU A 44 8.29 -4.11 -5.42
C GLU A 44 7.64 -3.70 -6.75
N HIS A 45 8.17 -4.18 -7.89
CA HIS A 45 7.59 -3.92 -9.20
C HIS A 45 6.17 -4.47 -9.32
N THR A 46 5.94 -5.70 -8.89
CA THR A 46 4.62 -6.36 -8.91
C THR A 46 3.66 -5.66 -7.95
N ALA A 47 4.12 -5.29 -6.76
CA ALA A 47 3.34 -4.53 -5.80
C ALA A 47 2.93 -3.16 -6.37
N ARG A 48 3.87 -2.48 -7.04
CA ARG A 48 3.59 -1.22 -7.73
C ARG A 48 2.61 -1.42 -8.88
N THR A 49 2.76 -2.45 -9.70
CA THR A 49 1.78 -2.72 -10.75
C THR A 49 0.39 -2.92 -10.16
N ARG A 50 0.22 -3.72 -9.10
CA ARG A 50 -1.09 -3.95 -8.47
C ARG A 50 -1.70 -2.71 -7.82
N LEU A 51 -0.90 -1.89 -7.14
CA LEU A 51 -1.37 -0.67 -6.46
C LEU A 51 -1.77 0.44 -7.44
N PHE A 52 -1.10 0.48 -8.59
CA PHE A 52 -1.29 1.49 -9.61
C PHE A 52 -2.08 0.95 -10.83
N ASP A 53 -2.54 -0.30 -10.80
CA ASP A 53 -3.57 -0.85 -11.70
C ASP A 53 -4.97 -0.36 -11.26
N ASP A 54 -5.11 0.96 -11.11
CA ASP A 54 -6.21 1.59 -11.83
C ASP A 54 -5.78 1.42 -13.29
N PRO A 55 -6.57 0.78 -14.17
CA PRO A 55 -6.22 0.79 -15.58
C PRO A 55 -6.00 2.26 -15.92
N LEU A 56 -4.76 2.63 -16.24
CA LEU A 56 -4.51 3.87 -16.92
C LEU A 56 -5.25 3.69 -18.26
N GLU A 57 -6.54 4.01 -18.29
CA GLU A 57 -7.35 3.98 -19.49
C GLU A 57 -6.72 5.01 -20.44
N ALA A 58 -5.89 4.50 -21.36
CA ALA A 58 -5.87 4.83 -22.79
C ALA A 58 -4.83 3.98 -23.53
#